data_AF-A0A484RHT7-F1
#
_entry.id   AF-A0A484RHT7-F1
#
_cell.length_a   1.000
_cell.length_b   1.000
_cell.length_c   1.000
_cell.angle_alpha   90.00
_cell.angle_beta   90.00
_cell.angle_gamma   90.00
#
_symmetry.space_group_name_H-M   'P 1'
#
loop_
_entity.id
_entity.type
_entity.pdbx_description
1 polymer ?
#
loop_
_entity_poly.entity_id
_entity_poly.type
_entity_poly.pdbx_seq_one_letter_code
_entity_poly.pdbx_strand_id
1 'polypeptide(L)'
;MWDDRQLAWGASFFETPNSEWERFFQVNVMSGVQLSRAYAPGMVERGWGRIVFVSSESALNIPSDMVHYGFTKTAQLAISRGLAKRLAGTGVTVNAVLPGPTLSEGVADMLKDDVQRSGQSLEKVAADFVMAHRGSSIIQRAARVEEVANMIVYVSSEQASATSGAALRVDGGVVDSIV
;
A
#
# COMPACT_ATOMS: atom_id res chain seq x y z
N MET A 1 -6.06 -26.23 18.62
CA MET A 1 -6.64 -26.56 17.31
C MET A 1 -7.33 -25.29 16.85
N TRP A 2 -6.56 -24.42 16.17
CA TRP A 2 -7.01 -23.08 15.80
C TRP A 2 -7.61 -23.17 14.39
N ASP A 3 -8.81 -22.62 14.24
CA ASP A 3 -9.61 -22.63 13.02
C ASP A 3 -9.12 -21.52 12.08
N ASP A 4 -8.23 -21.91 11.15
CA ASP A 4 -7.77 -21.11 10.01
C ASP A 4 -8.91 -20.93 9.01
N ARG A 5 -9.89 -20.08 9.35
CA ARG A 5 -10.81 -19.56 8.34
C ARG A 5 -10.06 -18.65 7.38
N GLN A 6 -9.58 -19.31 6.31
CA GLN A 6 -9.12 -18.81 5.03
C GLN A 6 -9.64 -17.41 4.69
N LEU A 7 -8.85 -16.40 5.02
CA LEU A 7 -8.67 -15.29 4.11
C LEU A 7 -7.86 -15.84 2.93
N ALA A 8 -8.32 -15.65 1.70
CA ALA A 8 -7.73 -16.20 0.46
C ALA A 8 -6.29 -15.75 0.16
N TRP A 9 -5.59 -15.16 1.13
CA TRP A 9 -4.28 -14.52 1.01
C TRP A 9 -3.31 -14.89 2.14
N GLY A 10 -3.76 -15.57 3.20
CA GLY A 10 -2.95 -15.84 4.39
C GLY A 10 -2.46 -17.28 4.46
N ALA A 11 -1.35 -17.58 3.78
CA ALA A 11 -0.59 -18.80 4.05
C ALA A 11 0.43 -18.52 5.16
N SER A 12 0.60 -19.46 6.09
CA SER A 12 1.60 -19.29 7.14
C SER A 12 3.00 -19.11 6.52
N PHE A 13 3.87 -18.34 7.19
CA PHE A 13 5.26 -18.13 6.74
C PHE A 13 5.98 -19.46 6.45
N PHE A 14 5.65 -20.50 7.22
CA PHE A 14 6.25 -21.84 7.12
C PHE A 14 5.75 -22.67 5.94
N GLU A 15 4.54 -22.37 5.44
CA GLU A 15 3.90 -23.15 4.36
C GLU A 15 3.94 -22.42 3.01
N THR A 16 4.16 -21.11 3.02
CA THR A 16 4.23 -20.31 1.79
C THR A 16 5.44 -20.76 0.94
N PRO A 17 5.23 -21.35 -0.25
CA PRO A 17 6.34 -21.84 -1.06
C PRO A 17 7.16 -20.67 -1.65
N ASN A 18 8.46 -20.89 -1.89
CA ASN A 18 9.35 -19.87 -2.46
C ASN A 18 8.81 -19.25 -3.77
N SER A 19 8.12 -20.02 -4.60
CA SER A 19 7.51 -19.53 -5.84
C SER A 19 6.49 -18.41 -5.59
N GLU A 20 5.78 -18.43 -4.46
CA GLU A 20 4.83 -17.39 -4.10
C GLU A 20 5.55 -16.11 -3.66
N TRP A 21 6.62 -16.23 -2.89
CA TRP A 21 7.51 -15.11 -2.56
C TRP A 21 8.09 -14.46 -3.81
N GLU A 22 8.59 -15.26 -4.75
CA GLU A 22 9.13 -14.80 -6.02
C GLU A 22 8.05 -14.10 -6.85
N ARG A 23 6.84 -14.67 -6.94
CA ARG A 23 5.71 -14.06 -7.64
C ARG A 23 5.39 -12.68 -7.08
N PHE A 24 5.21 -12.56 -5.76
CA PHE A 24 4.97 -11.27 -5.11
C PHE A 24 6.12 -10.30 -5.34
N PHE A 25 7.36 -10.75 -5.24
CA PHE A 25 8.53 -9.90 -5.48
C PHE A 25 8.57 -9.37 -6.92
N GLN A 26 8.35 -10.23 -7.91
CA GLN A 26 8.33 -9.81 -9.31
C GLN A 26 7.21 -8.80 -9.59
N VAL A 27 6.00 -9.09 -9.11
CA VAL A 27 4.81 -8.26 -9.37
C VAL A 27 4.84 -6.95 -8.58
N ASN A 28 5.18 -6.96 -7.29
CA ASN A 28 5.08 -5.77 -6.44
C ASN A 28 6.36 -4.92 -6.46
N VAL A 29 7.53 -5.56 -6.55
CA VAL A 29 8.83 -4.87 -6.41
C VAL A 29 9.46 -4.63 -7.77
N MET A 30 9.70 -5.69 -8.54
CA MET A 30 10.46 -5.58 -9.78
C MET A 30 9.70 -4.83 -10.88
N SER A 31 8.37 -4.90 -10.93
CA SER A 31 7.56 -4.08 -11.83
C SER A 31 7.87 -2.58 -11.66
N GLY A 32 7.88 -2.08 -10.42
CA GLY A 32 8.20 -0.68 -10.12
C GLY A 32 9.64 -0.31 -10.47
N VAL A 33 10.59 -1.22 -10.24
CA VAL A 33 12.00 -1.05 -10.66
C VAL A 33 12.10 -0.91 -12.18
N GLN A 34 11.45 -1.80 -12.93
CA GLN A 34 11.51 -1.85 -14.39
C GLN A 34 10.86 -0.61 -15.01
N LEU A 35 9.65 -0.25 -14.55
CA LEU A 35 8.96 0.96 -15.02
C LEU A 35 9.75 2.23 -14.68
N SER A 36 10.29 2.33 -13.47
CA SER A 36 11.12 3.48 -13.08
C SER A 36 12.36 3.61 -13.97
N ARG A 37 13.06 2.51 -14.26
CA ARG A 37 14.22 2.52 -15.18
C ARG A 37 13.84 2.94 -16.59
N ALA A 38 12.69 2.50 -17.08
CA ALA A 38 12.21 2.82 -18.42
C ALA A 38 11.82 4.30 -18.57
N TYR A 39 11.15 4.89 -17.57
CA TYR A 39 10.55 6.23 -17.70
C TYR A 39 11.35 7.36 -17.06
N ALA A 40 12.13 7.09 -16.00
CA ALA A 40 12.87 8.13 -15.30
C ALA A 40 13.84 8.93 -16.19
N PRO A 41 14.60 8.33 -17.13
CA PRO A 41 15.50 9.11 -18.00
C PRO A 41 14.77 10.21 -18.77
N GLY A 42 13.62 9.89 -19.38
CA GLY A 42 12.82 10.89 -20.09
C GLY A 42 12.22 11.96 -19.16
N MET A 43 11.89 11.63 -17.92
CA MET A 43 11.47 12.62 -16.93
C MET A 43 12.60 13.60 -16.58
N VAL A 44 13.83 13.09 -16.44
CA VAL A 44 15.02 13.89 -16.19
C VAL A 44 15.33 14.81 -17.36
N GLU A 45 15.27 14.32 -18.60
CA GLU A 45 15.46 15.13 -19.81
C GLU A 45 14.48 16.30 -19.90
N ARG A 46 13.25 16.12 -19.42
CA ARG A 46 12.22 17.17 -19.36
C ARG A 46 12.34 18.10 -18.15
N GLY A 47 13.20 17.79 -17.18
CA GLY A 47 13.30 18.54 -15.92
C GLY A 47 12.07 18.41 -15.01
N TRP A 48 11.16 17.46 -15.29
CA TRP A 48 9.94 17.27 -14.51
C TRP A 48 9.42 15.84 -14.60
N GLY A 49 9.07 15.28 -13.45
CA GLY A 49 8.41 13.97 -13.36
C GLY A 49 7.99 13.61 -11.94
N ARG A 50 7.10 12.63 -11.84
CA ARG A 50 6.56 12.13 -10.58
C ARG A 50 6.51 10.61 -10.65
N ILE A 51 7.20 9.95 -9.72
CA ILE A 51 7.16 8.49 -9.58
C ILE A 51 6.54 8.18 -8.22
N VAL A 52 5.41 7.48 -8.25
CA VAL A 52 4.65 7.14 -7.04
C VAL A 52 4.57 5.63 -6.91
N PHE A 53 5.17 5.10 -5.85
CA PHE A 53 5.00 3.70 -5.47
C PHE A 53 3.76 3.58 -4.59
N VAL A 54 2.73 2.86 -5.04
CA VAL A 54 1.58 2.52 -4.19
C VAL A 54 1.93 1.30 -3.36
N SER A 55 2.36 1.56 -2.12
CA SER A 55 2.75 0.55 -1.15
C SER A 55 1.55 0.10 -0.30
N SER A 56 1.67 0.11 1.03
CA SER A 56 0.64 -0.21 2.02
C SER A 56 1.12 0.21 3.41
N GLU A 57 0.21 0.43 4.35
CA GLU A 57 0.51 0.48 5.80
C GLU A 57 1.28 -0.76 6.26
N SER A 58 1.02 -1.91 5.62
CA SER A 58 1.71 -3.17 5.88
C SER A 58 3.21 -3.15 5.54
N ALA A 59 3.72 -2.08 4.92
CA ALA A 59 5.16 -1.85 4.81
C ALA A 59 5.83 -1.51 6.15
N LEU A 60 5.04 -1.02 7.12
CA LEU A 60 5.47 -0.60 8.45
C LEU A 60 4.83 -1.45 9.56
N ASN A 61 3.59 -1.90 9.35
CA ASN A 61 2.83 -2.74 10.29
C ASN A 61 2.47 -4.09 9.63
N ILE A 62 3.48 -4.96 9.54
CA ILE A 62 3.41 -6.21 8.77
C ILE A 62 2.44 -7.21 9.44
N PRO A 63 1.38 -7.67 8.73
CA PRO A 63 0.50 -8.73 9.23
C PRO A 63 1.26 -10.06 9.33
N SER A 64 1.11 -10.77 10.46
CA SER A 64 1.81 -12.04 10.70
C SER A 64 1.39 -13.16 9.75
N ASP A 65 0.19 -13.07 9.18
CA ASP A 65 -0.39 -13.98 8.19
C ASP A 65 0.00 -13.61 6.74
N MET A 66 0.68 -12.48 6.51
CA MET A 66 1.04 -11.99 5.17
C MET A 66 2.47 -11.44 5.10
N VAL A 67 3.43 -12.13 5.73
CA VAL A 67 4.83 -11.68 5.82
C VAL A 67 5.45 -11.44 4.43
N HIS A 68 5.19 -12.32 3.46
CA HIS A 68 5.69 -12.22 2.10
C HIS A 68 5.19 -10.96 1.38
N TYR A 69 3.92 -10.60 1.58
CA TYR A 69 3.37 -9.33 1.10
C TYR A 69 4.03 -8.13 1.78
N GLY A 70 4.11 -8.13 3.11
CA GLY A 70 4.75 -7.07 3.91
C GLY A 70 6.19 -6.80 3.45
N PHE A 71 6.98 -7.86 3.27
CA PHE A 71 8.32 -7.80 2.70
C PHE A 71 8.37 -6.98 1.39
N THR A 72 7.47 -7.27 0.44
CA THR A 72 7.45 -6.55 -0.84
C THR A 72 7.07 -5.08 -0.69
N LYS A 73 6.14 -4.77 0.22
CA LYS A 73 5.69 -3.40 0.49
C LYS A 73 6.76 -2.57 1.20
N THR A 74 7.52 -3.17 2.12
CA THR A 74 8.71 -2.56 2.72
C THR A 74 9.82 -2.32 1.68
N ALA A 75 10.06 -3.28 0.77
CA ALA A 75 11.07 -3.13 -0.28
C ALA A 75 10.80 -1.92 -1.20
N GLN A 76 9.52 -1.62 -1.49
CA GLN A 76 9.14 -0.42 -2.25
C GLN A 76 9.58 0.88 -1.55
N LEU A 77 9.60 0.95 -0.22
CA LEU A 77 10.06 2.13 0.51
C LEU A 77 11.56 2.37 0.29
N ALA A 78 12.35 1.30 0.34
CA ALA A 78 13.79 1.37 0.09
C ALA A 78 14.09 1.84 -1.35
N ILE A 79 13.39 1.28 -2.34
CA ILE A 79 13.54 1.67 -3.75
C ILE A 79 13.13 3.13 -3.95
N SER A 80 11.97 3.53 -3.44
CA SER A 80 11.47 4.90 -3.52
C SER A 80 12.48 5.90 -2.97
N ARG A 81 12.99 5.66 -1.75
CA ARG A 81 13.99 6.52 -1.09
C ARG A 81 15.32 6.56 -1.85
N GLY A 82 15.81 5.43 -2.33
CA GLY A 82 17.04 5.34 -3.10
C GLY A 82 16.95 6.07 -4.43
N LEU A 83 15.83 5.91 -5.15
CA LEU A 83 15.60 6.56 -6.43
C LEU A 83 15.42 8.07 -6.28
N ALA A 84 14.71 8.53 -5.24
CA ALA A 84 14.62 9.96 -4.92
C ALA A 84 16.00 10.61 -4.77
N LYS A 85 16.92 9.96 -4.03
CA LYS A 85 18.30 10.42 -3.88
C LYS A 85 19.06 10.43 -5.20
N ARG A 86 18.87 9.41 -6.03
CA ARG A 86 19.53 9.30 -7.34
C ARG A 86 19.08 10.39 -8.33
N LEU A 87 17.84 10.86 -8.20
CA LEU A 87 17.23 11.87 -9.07
C LEU A 87 17.29 13.29 -8.48
N ALA A 88 18.10 13.50 -7.42
CA ALA A 88 18.25 14.81 -6.80
C ALA A 88 18.71 15.87 -7.81
N GLY A 89 18.09 17.06 -7.75
CA GLY A 89 18.40 18.20 -8.64
C GLY A 89 17.81 18.11 -10.05
N THR A 90 17.08 17.05 -10.39
CA THR A 90 16.53 16.86 -11.75
C THR A 90 15.11 17.40 -11.96
N GLY A 91 14.43 17.85 -10.90
CA GLY A 91 13.01 18.22 -10.93
C GLY A 91 12.04 17.02 -10.86
N VAL A 92 12.56 15.80 -10.84
CA VAL A 92 11.78 14.56 -10.63
C VAL A 92 11.67 14.26 -9.13
N THR A 93 10.45 14.02 -8.64
CA THR A 93 10.21 13.54 -7.26
C THR A 93 9.79 12.07 -7.27
N VAL A 94 10.18 11.36 -6.21
CA VAL A 94 9.82 9.94 -6.02
C VAL A 94 9.30 9.75 -4.61
N ASN A 95 8.07 9.24 -4.46
CA ASN A 95 7.48 9.00 -3.13
C ASN A 95 6.79 7.63 -3.10
N ALA A 96 6.61 7.10 -1.90
CA ALA A 96 5.72 5.97 -1.66
C ALA A 96 4.47 6.46 -0.94
N VAL A 97 3.29 6.06 -1.41
CA VAL A 97 2.01 6.26 -0.73
C VAL A 97 1.62 4.95 -0.06
N LEU A 98 1.24 5.00 1.21
CA LEU A 98 0.96 3.85 2.06
C LEU A 98 -0.51 3.87 2.49
N PRO A 99 -1.41 3.28 1.70
CA PRO A 99 -2.81 3.13 2.08
C PRO A 99 -3.00 2.11 3.19
N GLY A 100 -3.98 2.38 4.05
CA GLY A 100 -4.52 1.41 4.98
C GLY A 100 -5.73 0.66 4.40
N PRO A 101 -6.58 0.07 5.26
CA PRO A 101 -7.82 -0.56 4.81
C PRO A 101 -8.62 0.40 3.93
N THR A 102 -8.88 -0.01 2.69
CA THR A 102 -9.54 0.81 1.68
C THR A 102 -10.69 0.00 1.09
N LEU A 103 -11.89 0.57 1.03
CA LEU A 103 -13.09 -0.04 0.48
C LEU A 103 -13.06 0.01 -1.05
N SER A 104 -12.18 -0.80 -1.64
CA SER A 104 -12.13 -1.05 -3.07
C SER A 104 -13.19 -2.05 -3.51
N GLU A 105 -13.40 -2.20 -4.83
CA GLU A 105 -14.28 -3.24 -5.38
C GLU A 105 -13.91 -4.63 -4.87
N GLY A 106 -12.62 -4.98 -4.83
CA GLY A 106 -12.17 -6.27 -4.31
C GLY A 106 -12.45 -6.49 -2.82
N VAL A 107 -12.36 -5.44 -2.00
CA VAL A 107 -12.74 -5.52 -0.57
C VAL A 107 -14.25 -5.58 -0.41
N ALA A 108 -15.01 -4.83 -1.21
CA ALA A 108 -16.46 -4.91 -1.23
C ALA A 108 -16.92 -6.32 -1.61
N ASP A 109 -16.30 -6.94 -2.62
CA ASP A 109 -16.54 -8.30 -3.06
C ASP A 109 -16.23 -9.33 -1.96
N MET A 110 -15.09 -9.18 -1.27
CA MET A 110 -14.71 -10.03 -0.14
C MET A 110 -15.75 -10.01 0.99
N LEU A 111 -16.39 -8.85 1.24
CA LEU A 111 -17.35 -8.67 2.34
C LEU A 111 -18.80 -8.98 1.95
N LYS A 112 -19.08 -9.36 0.69
CA LYS A 112 -20.46 -9.59 0.21
C LYS A 112 -21.21 -10.63 1.04
N ASP A 113 -20.58 -11.75 1.38
CA ASP A 113 -21.22 -12.83 2.12
C ASP A 113 -21.53 -12.40 3.57
N ASP A 114 -20.64 -11.62 4.18
CA ASP A 114 -20.84 -11.06 5.52
C ASP A 114 -21.98 -10.03 5.56
N VAL A 115 -22.08 -9.20 4.51
CA VAL A 115 -23.21 -8.28 4.32
C VAL A 115 -24.53 -9.05 4.20
N GLN A 116 -24.58 -10.09 3.35
CA GLN A 116 -25.79 -10.91 3.19
C GLN A 116 -26.19 -11.63 4.48
N ARG A 117 -25.22 -12.19 5.21
CA ARG A 117 -25.46 -12.93 6.45
C ARG A 117 -25.89 -12.03 7.61
N SER A 118 -25.31 -10.85 7.73
CA SER A 118 -25.59 -9.92 8.84
C SER A 118 -26.82 -9.04 8.59
N GLY A 119 -27.18 -8.80 7.33
CA GLY A 119 -28.20 -7.82 6.94
C GLY A 119 -27.81 -6.36 7.18
N GLN A 120 -26.54 -6.09 7.51
CA GLN A 120 -26.01 -4.75 7.74
C GLN A 120 -25.52 -4.11 6.44
N SER A 121 -25.31 -2.79 6.45
CA SER A 121 -24.70 -2.11 5.29
C SER A 121 -23.24 -2.50 5.11
N LEU A 122 -22.73 -2.40 3.87
CA LEU A 122 -21.33 -2.67 3.55
C LEU A 122 -20.38 -1.81 4.39
N GLU A 123 -20.72 -0.55 4.64
CA GLU A 123 -19.92 0.37 5.43
C GLU A 123 -19.78 -0.10 6.88
N LYS A 124 -20.88 -0.62 7.47
CA LYS A 124 -20.84 -1.15 8.83
C LYS A 124 -20.00 -2.41 8.92
N VAL A 125 -20.20 -3.34 7.98
CA VAL A 125 -19.41 -4.58 7.91
C VAL A 125 -17.93 -4.28 7.69
N ALA A 126 -17.60 -3.34 6.81
CA ALA A 126 -16.22 -2.92 6.56
C ALA A 126 -15.60 -2.23 7.79
N ALA A 127 -16.35 -1.38 8.50
CA ALA A 127 -15.87 -0.75 9.73
C ALA A 127 -15.58 -1.81 10.82
N ASP A 128 -16.48 -2.77 11.00
CA ASP A 128 -16.28 -3.87 11.95
C ASP A 128 -15.08 -4.74 11.57
N PHE A 129 -14.92 -5.03 10.28
CA PHE A 129 -13.74 -5.73 9.76
C PHE A 129 -12.44 -4.97 10.08
N VAL A 130 -12.43 -3.66 9.87
CA VAL A 130 -11.27 -2.80 10.21
C VAL A 130 -10.99 -2.85 11.70
N MET A 131 -12.00 -2.70 12.55
CA MET A 131 -11.78 -2.72 14.00
C MET A 131 -11.32 -4.09 14.51
N ALA A 132 -11.77 -5.17 13.88
CA ALA A 132 -11.35 -6.53 14.24
C ALA A 132 -9.89 -6.82 13.85
N HIS A 133 -9.42 -6.33 12.69
CA HIS A 133 -8.10 -6.69 12.15
C HIS A 133 -7.05 -5.58 12.27
N ARG A 134 -7.47 -4.34 12.54
CA ARG A 134 -6.66 -3.11 12.62
C ARG A 134 -7.20 -2.20 13.73
N GLY A 135 -7.31 -2.74 14.95
CA GLY A 135 -7.94 -2.06 16.08
C GLY A 135 -7.29 -0.73 16.51
N SER A 136 -6.06 -0.44 16.06
CA SER A 136 -5.38 0.86 16.24
C SER A 136 -5.87 1.95 15.29
N SER A 137 -6.73 1.63 14.30
CA SER A 137 -7.27 2.62 13.37
C SER A 137 -7.93 3.79 14.09
N ILE A 138 -7.46 5.01 13.82
CA ILE A 138 -7.99 6.24 14.41
C ILE A 138 -9.32 6.61 13.75
N ILE A 139 -9.45 6.42 12.44
CA ILE A 139 -10.71 6.74 11.72
C ILE A 139 -11.78 5.65 11.87
N GLN A 140 -11.41 4.46 12.37
CA GLN A 140 -12.32 3.34 12.69
C GLN A 140 -13.20 2.85 11.52
N ARG A 141 -12.74 3.06 10.30
CA ARG A 141 -13.41 2.60 9.07
C ARG A 141 -12.39 2.35 7.98
N ALA A 142 -12.83 1.68 6.92
CA ALA A 142 -12.07 1.69 5.67
C ALA A 142 -12.10 3.09 5.04
N ALA A 143 -10.98 3.51 4.48
CA ALA A 143 -10.92 4.67 3.60
C ALA A 143 -11.67 4.38 2.29
N ARG A 144 -12.19 5.41 1.64
CA ARG A 144 -12.68 5.31 0.25
C ARG A 144 -11.51 5.41 -0.72
N VAL A 145 -11.68 4.89 -1.93
CA VAL A 145 -10.65 4.94 -2.98
C VAL A 145 -10.27 6.40 -3.30
N GLU A 146 -11.23 7.32 -3.26
CA GLU A 146 -10.99 8.74 -3.51
C GLU A 146 -10.08 9.37 -2.46
N GLU A 147 -10.16 8.91 -1.19
CA GLU A 147 -9.30 9.43 -0.12
C GLU A 147 -7.82 9.06 -0.36
N VAL A 148 -7.56 7.87 -0.91
CA VAL A 148 -6.22 7.46 -1.36
C VAL A 148 -5.81 8.21 -2.63
N ALA A 149 -6.72 8.34 -3.60
CA ALA A 149 -6.48 9.03 -4.85
C ALA A 149 -6.09 10.50 -4.63
N ASN A 150 -6.71 11.18 -3.67
CA ASN A 150 -6.39 12.57 -3.33
C ASN A 150 -4.91 12.76 -2.96
N MET A 151 -4.32 11.82 -2.20
CA MET A 151 -2.89 11.87 -1.89
C MET A 151 -2.04 11.63 -3.14
N ILE A 152 -2.41 10.65 -3.98
CA ILE A 152 -1.69 10.37 -5.24
C ILE A 152 -1.71 11.58 -6.17
N VAL A 153 -2.87 12.24 -6.31
CA VAL A 153 -3.04 13.47 -7.10
C VAL A 153 -2.16 14.58 -6.54
N TYR A 154 -2.18 14.80 -5.22
CA TYR A 154 -1.34 15.80 -4.57
C TYR A 154 0.14 15.55 -4.85
N VAL A 155 0.66 14.34 -4.62
CA VAL A 155 2.09 14.05 -4.84
C VAL A 155 2.48 14.05 -6.31
N SER A 156 1.52 13.92 -7.22
CA SER A 156 1.73 14.03 -8.67
C SER A 156 1.67 15.48 -9.19
N SER A 157 1.37 16.44 -8.32
CA SER A 157 1.21 17.84 -8.69
C SER A 157 2.50 18.66 -8.56
N GLU A 158 2.45 19.93 -8.96
CA GLU A 158 3.53 20.90 -8.74
C GLU A 158 3.60 21.37 -7.28
N GLN A 159 2.46 21.36 -6.58
CA GLN A 159 2.33 21.75 -5.18
C GLN A 159 3.16 20.84 -4.26
N ALA A 160 3.40 19.60 -4.65
CA ALA A 160 4.25 18.65 -3.93
C ALA A 160 5.73 18.69 -4.36
N SER A 161 6.20 19.75 -5.01
CA SER A 161 7.60 19.88 -5.50
C SER A 161 8.66 19.73 -4.41
N ALA A 162 8.33 20.05 -3.15
CA ALA A 162 9.22 19.86 -1.99
C ALA A 162 9.10 18.47 -1.34
N THR A 163 8.24 17.58 -1.83
CA THR A 163 8.02 16.24 -1.29
C THR A 163 8.73 15.21 -2.17
N SER A 164 9.89 14.72 -1.73
CA SER A 164 10.63 13.65 -2.42
C SER A 164 11.32 12.71 -1.42
N GLY A 165 11.26 11.42 -1.71
CA GLY A 165 11.80 10.35 -0.90
C GLY A 165 11.01 10.08 0.38
N ALA A 166 9.72 10.45 0.42
CA ALA A 166 8.86 10.26 1.58
C ALA A 166 8.03 8.97 1.48
N ALA A 167 7.72 8.39 2.65
CA ALA A 167 6.69 7.37 2.83
C ALA A 167 5.45 8.04 3.42
N LEU A 168 4.48 8.34 2.57
CA LEU A 168 3.31 9.15 2.90
C LEU A 168 2.14 8.26 3.27
N ARG A 169 1.72 8.31 4.53
CA ARG A 169 0.62 7.49 5.04
C ARG A 169 -0.74 8.06 4.65
N VAL A 170 -1.61 7.18 4.16
CA VAL A 170 -3.06 7.39 3.99
C VAL A 170 -3.78 6.18 4.57
N ASP A 171 -3.47 5.90 5.83
CA ASP A 171 -3.81 4.65 6.52
C ASP A 171 -4.88 4.79 7.59
N GLY A 172 -5.47 5.98 7.74
CA GLY A 172 -6.45 6.23 8.79
C GLY A 172 -5.88 6.14 10.21
N GLY A 173 -4.56 6.24 10.36
CA GLY A 173 -3.88 6.16 11.65
C GLY A 173 -3.66 4.74 12.16
N VAL A 174 -3.75 3.72 11.30
CA VAL A 174 -3.51 2.32 11.67
C VAL A 174 -2.11 2.10 12.23
N VAL A 175 -1.09 2.68 11.61
CA VAL A 175 0.28 2.59 12.13
C VAL A 175 0.40 3.53 13.34
N ASP A 176 0.50 2.96 14.53
CA ASP A 176 0.68 3.71 15.79
C ASP A 176 2.15 4.15 15.96
N SER A 177 2.54 5.12 15.13
CA SER A 177 3.87 5.73 15.15
C SER A 177 3.80 7.22 14.82
N ILE A 178 4.67 7.99 15.46
CA ILE A 178 4.89 9.42 15.21
C ILE A 178 5.92 9.70 14.10
N VAL A 179 6.68 8.68 13.68
CA VAL A 179 7.70 8.74 12.60
C VAL A 179 7.62 7.55 11.65
#